data_AF-A0A7Y5PWL5-F1
#
_entry.id   AF-A0A7Y5PWL5-F1
#
_cell.length_a   1.000
_cell.length_b   1.000
_cell.length_c   1.000
_cell.angle_alpha   90.00
_cell.angle_beta   90.00
_cell.angle_gamma   90.00
#
_symmetry.space_group_name_H-M   'P 1'
#
loop_
_entity.id
_entity.type
_entity.pdbx_description
1 polymer ?
#
loop_
_entity_poly.entity_id
_entity_poly.type
_entity_poly.pdbx_seq_one_letter_code
_entity_poly.pdbx_strand_id
1 'polypeptide(L)'
;MQAMSQPPCCRECVDRVGSFESPLSRMVATGWYDGVTDGVAECARCGTLYAFSMLDAGDGEDLRIFALAPTSGSLAEFDALEPIAAVRPVTVLFGDARQGAKADFVDRCIAHAGPAQFVVASFCLDESIELWRCFPTTPPADWFASLGLSRSSQDA
;
A
#
# COMPACT_ATOMS: atom_id res chain seq x y z
N MET A 1 -17.30 -23.59 -10.62
CA MET A 1 -16.14 -22.77 -10.26
C MET A 1 -16.19 -21.53 -11.13
N GLN A 2 -16.58 -20.37 -10.57
CA GLN A 2 -16.49 -19.12 -11.33
C GLN A 2 -15.01 -18.77 -11.46
N ALA A 3 -14.55 -18.44 -12.67
CA ALA A 3 -13.21 -17.91 -12.86
C ALA A 3 -13.14 -16.58 -12.09
N MET A 4 -12.32 -16.53 -11.05
CA MET A 4 -12.00 -15.25 -10.40
C MET A 4 -11.36 -14.37 -11.47
N SER A 5 -11.98 -13.24 -11.77
CA SER A 5 -11.39 -12.23 -12.64
C SER A 5 -10.04 -11.82 -12.04
N GLN A 6 -8.99 -11.78 -12.85
CA GLN A 6 -7.70 -11.28 -12.37
C GLN A 6 -7.84 -9.82 -11.90
N PRO A 7 -7.13 -9.42 -10.84
CA PRO A 7 -7.16 -8.03 -10.38
C PRO A 7 -6.66 -7.08 -11.48
N PRO A 8 -7.13 -5.82 -11.49
CA PRO A 8 -6.68 -4.82 -12.46
C PRO A 8 -5.18 -4.54 -12.31
N CYS A 9 -4.56 -4.00 -13.35
CA CYS A 9 -3.20 -3.45 -13.22
C CYS A 9 -3.26 -2.12 -12.44
N CYS A 10 -2.25 -1.80 -11.63
CA CYS A 10 -2.16 -0.50 -10.95
C CYS A 10 -2.29 0.70 -11.91
N ARG A 11 -1.81 0.56 -13.15
CA ARG A 11 -1.90 1.58 -14.20
C ARG A 11 -3.31 1.75 -14.78
N GLU A 12 -4.16 0.74 -14.64
CA GLU A 12 -5.57 0.76 -15.06
C GLU A 12 -6.49 1.28 -13.96
N CYS A 13 -5.99 1.42 -12.73
CA CYS A 13 -6.76 1.90 -11.59
C CYS A 13 -6.79 3.43 -11.49
N VAL A 14 -6.03 4.15 -12.33
CA VAL A 14 -5.94 5.62 -12.27
C VAL A 14 -7.31 6.25 -12.43
N ASP A 15 -7.64 7.14 -11.49
CA ASP A 15 -8.91 7.87 -11.37
C ASP A 15 -10.14 6.98 -11.12
N ARG A 16 -9.93 5.73 -10.71
CA ARG A 16 -11.01 4.83 -10.31
C ARG A 16 -11.54 5.22 -8.93
N VAL A 17 -12.86 5.24 -8.82
CA VAL A 17 -13.62 5.56 -7.61
C VAL A 17 -14.71 4.51 -7.40
N GLY A 18 -14.99 4.20 -6.13
CA GLY A 18 -15.87 3.13 -5.69
C GLY A 18 -15.09 1.86 -5.38
N SER A 19 -15.68 0.93 -4.63
CA SER A 19 -14.98 -0.26 -4.15
C SER A 19 -14.53 -1.20 -5.28
N PHE A 20 -13.26 -1.60 -5.28
CA PHE A 20 -12.69 -2.62 -6.19
C PHE A 20 -11.55 -3.41 -5.55
N GLU A 21 -11.29 -4.60 -6.09
CA GLU A 21 -10.19 -5.47 -5.66
C GLU A 21 -8.83 -4.77 -5.82
N SER A 22 -7.97 -4.88 -4.80
CA SER A 22 -6.65 -4.29 -4.83
C SER A 22 -5.79 -4.83 -5.97
N PRO A 23 -5.10 -3.97 -6.74
CA PRO A 23 -4.11 -4.41 -7.72
C PRO A 23 -2.81 -4.88 -7.04
N LEU A 24 -2.67 -4.73 -5.72
CA LEU A 24 -1.50 -5.09 -4.93
C LEU A 24 -1.71 -6.49 -4.33
N SER A 25 -0.87 -7.47 -4.70
CA SER A 25 -1.03 -8.86 -4.22
C SER A 25 -0.11 -9.24 -3.08
N ARG A 26 0.97 -8.48 -2.88
CA ARG A 26 2.03 -8.78 -1.93
C ARG A 26 2.57 -7.52 -1.32
N MET A 27 2.74 -7.52 -0.02
CA MET A 27 3.23 -6.38 0.76
C MET A 27 4.20 -6.83 1.85
N VAL A 28 5.20 -5.98 2.11
CA VAL A 28 6.06 -6.08 3.28
C VAL A 28 5.94 -4.77 4.05
N ALA A 29 5.26 -4.81 5.18
CA ALA A 29 5.03 -3.66 6.05
C ALA A 29 6.13 -3.55 7.12
N THR A 30 6.62 -2.35 7.38
CA THR A 30 7.59 -2.02 8.44
C THR A 30 6.97 -1.25 9.60
N GLY A 31 5.73 -0.80 9.45
CA GLY A 31 4.92 -0.20 10.50
C GLY A 31 3.52 -0.82 10.51
N TRP A 32 3.01 -1.02 11.72
CA TRP A 32 1.69 -1.58 11.94
C TRP A 32 1.19 -1.20 13.33
N TYR A 33 0.02 -0.59 13.37
CA TYR A 33 -0.67 -0.24 14.61
C TYR A 33 -1.94 -1.09 14.71
N ASP A 34 -2.96 -0.72 13.95
CA ASP A 34 -4.21 -1.44 13.69
C ASP A 34 -4.31 -1.90 12.22
N GLY A 35 -3.17 -1.89 11.52
CA GLY A 35 -2.97 -2.32 10.15
C GLY A 35 -1.75 -1.62 9.54
N VAL A 36 -1.49 -1.84 8.26
CA VAL A 36 -0.24 -1.37 7.62
C VAL A 36 -0.16 0.16 7.61
N THR A 37 1.01 0.70 7.96
CA THR A 37 1.28 2.14 7.88
C THR A 37 2.31 2.45 6.81
N ASP A 38 3.38 1.66 6.74
CA ASP A 38 4.52 1.92 5.85
C ASP A 38 5.10 0.60 5.36
N GLY A 39 5.72 0.62 4.18
CA GLY A 39 6.38 -0.57 3.64
C GLY A 39 6.56 -0.54 2.13
N VAL A 40 6.58 -1.74 1.53
CA VAL A 40 6.58 -1.93 0.08
C VAL A 40 5.45 -2.84 -0.37
N ALA A 41 4.88 -2.57 -1.54
CA ALA A 41 3.80 -3.34 -2.14
C ALA A 41 4.05 -3.59 -3.64
N GLU A 42 3.74 -4.79 -4.10
CA GLU A 42 3.95 -5.23 -5.49
C GLU A 42 2.60 -5.38 -6.21
N CYS A 43 2.50 -4.78 -7.41
CA CYS A 43 1.33 -4.98 -8.26
C CYS A 43 1.28 -6.40 -8.81
N ALA A 44 0.16 -7.09 -8.61
CA ALA A 44 -0.08 -8.47 -9.02
C ALA A 44 0.12 -8.72 -10.52
N ARG A 45 -0.19 -7.72 -11.35
CA ARG A 45 -0.25 -7.88 -12.81
C ARG A 45 1.02 -7.42 -13.52
N CYS A 46 1.63 -6.32 -13.09
CA CYS A 46 2.80 -5.75 -13.77
C CYS A 46 4.10 -5.86 -12.97
N GLY A 47 4.06 -6.35 -11.73
CA GLY A 47 5.23 -6.49 -10.87
C GLY A 47 5.87 -5.17 -10.44
N THR A 48 5.21 -4.03 -10.67
CA THR A 48 5.75 -2.74 -10.21
C THR A 48 5.75 -2.72 -8.69
N LEU A 49 6.90 -2.41 -8.11
CA LEU A 49 7.09 -2.24 -6.67
C LEU A 49 6.89 -0.77 -6.28
N TYR A 50 6.12 -0.55 -5.22
CA TYR A 50 5.88 0.76 -4.64
C TYR A 50 6.37 0.75 -3.20
N ALA A 51 7.09 1.79 -2.79
CA ALA A 51 7.13 2.18 -1.39
C ALA A 51 5.80 2.87 -1.05
N PHE A 52 5.21 2.52 0.09
CA PHE A 52 3.97 3.12 0.55
C PHE A 52 4.12 3.72 1.94
N SER A 53 3.37 4.78 2.19
CA SER A 53 3.26 5.43 3.50
C SER A 53 1.84 5.93 3.73
N MET A 54 1.35 5.76 4.95
CA MET A 54 0.05 6.27 5.37
C MET A 54 0.15 7.80 5.54
N LEU A 55 -0.79 8.49 4.90
CA LEU A 55 -0.88 9.96 4.91
C LEU A 55 -1.90 10.46 5.93
N ASP A 56 -3.01 9.73 6.05
CA ASP A 56 -4.14 10.10 6.90
C ASP A 56 -4.96 8.84 7.22
N ALA A 57 -5.67 8.87 8.33
CA ALA A 57 -6.58 7.81 8.76
C ALA A 57 -7.92 8.43 9.15
N GLY A 58 -9.01 7.76 8.82
CA GLY A 58 -10.34 8.22 9.17
C GLY A 58 -10.56 8.20 10.69
N ASP A 59 -11.45 9.05 11.17
CA ASP A 59 -11.86 9.05 12.57
C ASP A 59 -12.74 7.80 12.82
N GLY A 60 -12.18 6.81 13.51
CA GLY A 60 -12.91 5.59 13.92
C GLY A 60 -13.17 4.56 12.81
N GLU A 61 -12.69 4.79 11.58
CA GLU A 61 -12.84 3.84 10.47
C GLU A 61 -11.51 3.23 10.02
N ASP A 62 -11.59 1.99 9.53
CA ASP A 62 -10.49 1.28 8.88
C ASP A 62 -10.01 1.97 7.57
N LEU A 63 -10.72 3.00 7.09
CA LEU A 63 -10.36 3.73 5.87
C LEU A 63 -9.09 4.55 6.07
N ARG A 64 -8.05 4.17 5.37
CA ARG A 64 -6.74 4.83 5.37
C ARG A 64 -6.40 5.39 4.01
N ILE A 65 -5.64 6.48 4.02
CA ILE A 65 -5.13 7.15 2.82
C ILE A 65 -3.63 6.90 2.76
N PHE A 66 -3.14 6.38 1.63
CA PHE A 66 -1.75 6.03 1.41
C PHE A 66 -1.16 6.79 0.21
N ALA A 67 0.10 7.19 0.31
CA ALA A 67 0.94 7.53 -0.83
C ALA A 67 1.60 6.27 -1.38
N LEU A 68 1.69 6.15 -2.70
CA LEU A 68 2.51 5.14 -3.39
C LEU A 68 3.57 5.82 -4.25
N ALA A 69 4.83 5.51 -3.96
CA ALA A 69 5.99 5.96 -4.71
C ALA A 69 6.66 4.77 -5.40
N PRO A 70 6.85 4.78 -6.73
CA PRO A 70 7.52 3.68 -7.41
C PRO A 70 8.96 3.53 -6.89
N THR A 71 9.41 2.30 -6.77
CA THR A 71 10.78 1.98 -6.36
C THR A 71 11.34 0.81 -7.15
N SER A 72 12.65 0.61 -7.05
CA SER A 72 13.35 -0.52 -7.64
C SER A 72 13.34 -1.74 -6.72
N GLY A 73 13.50 -2.92 -7.33
CA GLY A 73 13.56 -4.20 -6.62
C GLY A 73 12.43 -5.12 -7.07
N SER A 74 12.31 -6.26 -6.39
CA SER A 74 11.20 -7.19 -6.54
C SER A 74 10.97 -7.93 -5.22
N LEU A 75 9.73 -8.34 -4.92
CA LEU A 75 9.51 -9.14 -3.72
C LEU A 75 10.05 -10.57 -3.85
N ALA A 76 10.43 -11.01 -5.06
CA ALA A 76 11.20 -12.23 -5.27
C ALA A 76 12.64 -12.11 -4.70
N GLU A 77 13.27 -10.93 -4.79
CA GLU A 77 14.54 -10.65 -4.12
C GLU A 77 14.36 -10.76 -2.61
N PHE A 78 13.30 -10.17 -2.06
CA PHE A 78 12.96 -10.26 -0.64
C PHE A 78 12.82 -11.71 -0.17
N ASP A 79 12.12 -12.55 -0.94
CA ASP A 79 11.94 -13.97 -0.61
C ASP A 79 13.26 -14.74 -0.50
N ALA A 80 14.26 -14.37 -1.31
CA ALA A 80 15.55 -15.04 -1.36
C ALA A 80 16.46 -14.71 -0.16
N LEU A 81 16.19 -13.65 0.60
CA LEU A 81 17.13 -13.13 1.60
C LEU A 81 17.23 -14.01 2.85
N GLU A 82 16.15 -14.67 3.28
CA GLU A 82 16.15 -15.65 4.38
C GLU A 82 14.91 -16.56 4.29
N PRO A 83 14.98 -17.84 4.76
CA PRO A 83 13.87 -18.78 4.72
C PRO A 83 12.82 -18.43 5.79
N ILE A 84 12.03 -17.39 5.54
CA ILE A 84 10.76 -17.16 6.24
C ILE A 84 9.68 -17.91 5.48
N ALA A 85 8.69 -18.44 6.19
CA ALA A 85 7.48 -19.01 5.58
C ALA A 85 6.91 -18.06 4.51
N ALA A 86 6.36 -18.64 3.45
CA ALA A 86 5.89 -17.91 2.26
C ALA A 86 5.15 -16.61 2.59
N VAL A 87 5.49 -15.55 1.85
CA VAL A 87 4.85 -14.24 1.94
C VAL A 87 3.35 -14.41 1.76
N ARG A 88 2.61 -14.16 2.85
CA ARG A 88 1.16 -13.90 2.80
C ARG A 88 0.95 -12.56 2.10
N PRO A 89 -0.28 -12.23 1.66
CA PRO A 89 -0.57 -10.94 1.01
C PRO A 89 0.06 -9.76 1.75
N VAL A 90 0.12 -9.83 3.09
CA VAL A 90 0.95 -8.96 3.93
C VAL A 90 1.93 -9.75 4.79
N THR A 91 3.20 -9.36 4.75
CA THR A 91 4.23 -9.74 5.73
C THR A 91 4.60 -8.52 6.55
N VAL A 92 4.67 -8.62 7.87
CA VAL A 92 5.01 -7.49 8.73
C VAL A 92 6.35 -7.73 9.44
N LEU A 93 7.26 -6.77 9.34
CA LEU A 93 8.56 -6.80 9.99
C LEU A 93 8.48 -6.08 11.35
N PHE A 94 8.43 -6.85 12.43
CA PHE A 94 8.38 -6.34 13.80
C PHE A 94 9.55 -6.82 14.65
N GLY A 95 9.89 -6.04 15.68
CA GLY A 95 10.90 -6.41 16.68
C GLY A 95 12.21 -6.82 16.03
N ASP A 96 12.71 -8.01 16.37
CA ASP A 96 13.96 -8.54 15.84
C ASP A 96 13.92 -8.84 14.34
N ALA A 97 12.73 -9.03 13.74
CA ALA A 97 12.58 -9.18 12.29
C ALA A 97 12.80 -7.86 11.52
N ARG A 98 12.94 -6.74 12.23
CA ARG A 98 13.41 -5.46 11.69
C ARG A 98 14.95 -5.38 11.64
N GLN A 99 15.64 -6.46 11.96
CA GLN A 99 17.09 -6.57 11.81
C GLN A 99 17.43 -7.49 10.66
N GLY A 100 18.53 -7.20 9.95
CA GLY A 100 19.09 -8.05 8.91
C GLY A 100 18.58 -7.75 7.50
N ALA A 101 18.90 -8.67 6.58
CA ALA A 101 18.87 -8.40 5.14
C ALA A 101 17.48 -8.04 4.59
N LYS A 102 16.40 -8.58 5.19
CA LYS A 102 15.02 -8.27 4.81
C LYS A 102 14.59 -6.86 5.21
N ALA A 103 14.99 -6.41 6.39
CA ALA A 103 14.77 -5.03 6.80
C ALA A 103 15.59 -4.08 5.92
N ASP A 104 16.87 -4.41 5.68
CA ASP A 104 17.74 -3.64 4.79
C ASP A 104 17.16 -3.54 3.37
N PHE A 105 16.50 -4.59 2.88
CA PHE A 105 15.82 -4.56 1.58
C PHE A 105 14.69 -3.52 1.57
N VAL A 106 13.79 -3.57 2.54
CA VAL A 106 12.66 -2.62 2.59
C VAL A 106 13.16 -1.19 2.77
N ASP A 107 14.14 -0.98 3.66
CA ASP A 107 14.74 0.34 3.90
C ASP A 107 15.42 0.88 2.63
N ARG A 108 16.13 0.03 1.87
CA ARG A 108 16.67 0.43 0.55
C ARG A 108 15.56 0.81 -0.43
N CYS A 109 14.49 0.03 -0.53
CA CYS A 109 13.39 0.33 -1.42
C CYS A 109 12.71 1.67 -1.05
N ILE A 110 12.51 1.95 0.24
CA ILE A 110 11.94 3.22 0.69
C ILE A 110 12.92 4.38 0.43
N ALA A 111 14.21 4.21 0.74
CA ALA A 111 15.21 5.26 0.56
C ALA A 111 15.45 5.64 -0.91
N HIS A 112 15.25 4.70 -1.84
CA HIS A 112 15.39 4.93 -3.29
C HIS A 112 14.04 5.11 -4.00
N ALA A 113 12.95 5.24 -3.26
CA ALA A 113 11.66 5.52 -3.86
C ALA A 113 11.68 6.88 -4.58
N GLY A 114 11.03 6.94 -5.73
CA GLY A 114 10.79 8.20 -6.43
C GLY A 114 9.81 9.10 -5.67
N PRO A 115 9.36 10.21 -6.27
CA PRO A 115 8.23 10.96 -5.74
C PRO A 115 6.97 10.09 -5.73
N ALA A 116 6.08 10.33 -4.75
CA ALA A 116 4.76 9.71 -4.74
C ALA A 116 4.02 9.99 -6.05
N GLN A 117 3.51 8.93 -6.67
CA GLN A 117 2.78 8.98 -7.95
C GLN A 117 1.29 8.75 -7.77
N PHE A 118 0.89 8.00 -6.74
CA PHE A 118 -0.51 7.73 -6.48
C PHE A 118 -0.89 8.03 -5.03
N VAL A 119 -2.16 8.37 -4.86
CA VAL A 119 -2.87 8.39 -3.58
C VAL A 119 -3.96 7.34 -3.65
N VAL A 120 -4.05 6.53 -2.60
CA VAL A 120 -4.97 5.40 -2.51
C VAL A 120 -5.75 5.49 -1.23
N ALA A 121 -7.09 5.39 -1.29
CA ALA A 121 -7.94 5.23 -0.12
C ALA A 121 -8.41 3.78 -0.04
N SER A 122 -8.26 3.15 1.12
CA SER A 122 -8.51 1.72 1.29
C SER A 122 -8.85 1.36 2.74
N PHE A 123 -9.80 0.44 2.93
CA PHE A 123 -10.06 -0.20 4.22
C PHE A 123 -9.02 -1.31 4.53
N CYS A 124 -8.53 -1.99 3.49
CA CYS A 124 -7.53 -3.04 3.58
C CYS A 124 -6.71 -3.05 2.29
N LEU A 125 -5.46 -2.57 2.35
CA LEU A 125 -4.68 -2.18 1.17
C LEU A 125 -4.39 -3.33 0.20
N ASP A 126 -4.34 -4.57 0.68
CA ASP A 126 -4.18 -5.79 -0.12
C ASP A 126 -5.50 -6.43 -0.58
N GLU A 127 -6.66 -5.94 -0.11
CA GLU A 127 -7.96 -6.54 -0.43
C GLU A 127 -8.87 -5.59 -1.22
N SER A 128 -9.14 -4.40 -0.68
CA SER A 128 -10.17 -3.48 -1.22
C SER A 128 -9.69 -2.03 -1.29
N ILE A 129 -9.82 -1.43 -2.46
CA ILE A 129 -9.52 -0.02 -2.73
C ILE A 129 -10.81 0.73 -3.02
N GLU A 130 -10.99 1.89 -2.40
CA GLU A 130 -12.14 2.77 -2.61
C GLU A 130 -11.84 3.88 -3.61
N LEU A 131 -10.57 4.29 -3.68
CA LEU A 131 -10.12 5.34 -4.57
C LEU A 131 -8.64 5.14 -4.93
N TRP A 132 -8.31 5.37 -6.19
CA TRP A 132 -6.93 5.41 -6.68
C TRP A 132 -6.75 6.57 -7.64
N ARG A 133 -5.88 7.54 -7.30
CA ARG A 133 -5.66 8.76 -8.10
C ARG A 133 -4.19 9.08 -8.23
N CYS A 134 -3.86 9.90 -9.23
CA CYS A 134 -2.56 10.53 -9.30
C CYS A 134 -2.30 11.39 -8.05
N PHE A 135 -1.08 11.32 -7.53
CA PHE A 135 -0.66 12.13 -6.39
C PHE A 135 -0.63 13.61 -6.80
N PRO A 136 -1.21 14.52 -5.98
CA PRO A 136 -1.25 15.93 -6.31
C PRO A 136 0.15 16.53 -6.24
N THR A 137 0.45 17.50 -7.11
CA THR A 137 1.73 18.22 -7.08
C THR A 137 1.97 18.95 -5.77
N THR A 138 0.90 19.37 -5.08
CA THR A 138 0.94 19.94 -3.73
C THR A 138 0.01 19.16 -2.82
N PRO A 139 0.52 18.47 -1.78
CA PRO A 139 -0.32 17.79 -0.79
C PRO A 139 -1.33 18.75 -0.14
N PRO A 140 -2.60 18.35 -0.02
CA PRO A 140 -3.62 19.14 0.66
C PRO A 140 -3.40 19.12 2.17
N ALA A 141 -3.95 20.10 2.88
CA ALA A 141 -3.97 20.11 4.33
C ALA A 141 -4.94 19.06 4.93
N ASP A 142 -5.98 18.69 4.17
CA ASP A 142 -6.96 17.68 4.52
C ASP A 142 -7.14 16.72 3.34
N TRP A 143 -6.67 15.48 3.51
CA TRP A 143 -6.72 14.48 2.46
C TRP A 143 -8.13 13.98 2.19
N PHE A 144 -8.94 13.74 3.22
CA PHE A 144 -10.32 13.30 3.06
C PHE A 144 -11.15 14.31 2.26
N ALA A 145 -11.11 15.57 2.68
CA ALA A 145 -11.83 16.64 1.98
C ALA A 145 -11.36 16.78 0.51
N SER A 146 -10.05 16.70 0.26
CA SER A 146 -9.50 16.82 -1.10
C SER A 146 -9.90 15.68 -2.04
N LEU A 147 -10.13 14.48 -1.49
CA LEU A 147 -10.52 13.29 -2.24
C LEU A 147 -12.04 13.18 -2.39
N GLY A 148 -12.81 14.08 -1.76
CA GLY A 148 -14.26 14.00 -1.70
C GLY A 148 -14.76 12.85 -0.81
N LEU A 149 -13.93 12.41 0.14
CA LEU A 149 -14.27 11.40 1.13
C LEU A 149 -14.80 12.09 2.38
N SER A 150 -15.79 11.47 3.02
CA SER A 150 -16.27 11.94 4.32
C SER A 150 -15.41 11.30 5.40
N ARG A 151 -14.97 12.09 6.38
CA ARG A 151 -14.58 11.53 7.68
C ARG A 151 -15.86 11.10 8.35
N SER A 152 -16.02 9.81 8.60
CA SER A 152 -17.18 9.31 9.32
C SER A 152 -17.21 9.95 10.69
N SER A 153 -18.22 10.77 10.93
CA SER A 153 -18.45 11.36 12.25
C SER A 153 -19.02 10.27 13.16
N GLN A 154 -18.17 9.35 13.64
CA GLN A 154 -18.56 8.48 14.74
C GLN A 154 -18.47 9.30 16.04
N ASP A 155 -19.65 9.68 16.53
CA ASP A 155 -19.99 10.13 17.88
C ASP A 155 -19.40 11.47 18.38
N ALA A 156 -20.27 12.49 18.37
CA ALA A 156 -20.30 13.56 19.38
C ALA A 156 -21.09 13.11 20.60
#